data_AF-A0A929FHG0-F1
#
_entry.id   AF-A0A929FHG0-F1
#
_cell.length_a   1.000
_cell.length_b   1.000
_cell.length_c   1.000
_cell.angle_alpha   90.00
_cell.angle_beta   90.00
_cell.angle_gamma   90.00
#
_symmetry.space_group_name_H-M   'P 1'
#
loop_
_entity.id
_entity.type
_entity.pdbx_description
1 polymer ?
#
loop_
_entity_poly.entity_id
_entity_poly.type
_entity_poly.pdbx_seq_one_letter_code
_entity_poly.pdbx_strand_id
1 'polypeptide(L)'
;MSNQYDEQREQLELQAEQRRLQLEEQRIANAQWNASLSRVVAAIYSLVGALEILLAFRFGLRLFGANTENQFARFINTLSEPFVAPFSTLFISPTSADATNIFDVNLLVAMIAYGVVGLIVCSLIWRIWSR
;
A
#
# COMPACT_ATOMS: atom_id res chain seq x y z
N MET A 1 28.20 55.22 -22.34
CA MET A 1 28.59 53.80 -22.16
C MET A 1 27.98 53.18 -20.91
N SER A 2 27.79 53.88 -19.78
CA SER A 2 27.18 53.28 -18.57
C SER A 2 25.71 52.85 -18.74
N ASN A 3 24.89 53.65 -19.44
CA ASN A 3 23.44 53.39 -19.60
C ASN A 3 23.10 52.02 -20.21
N GLN A 4 23.92 51.56 -21.15
CA GLN A 4 23.70 50.29 -21.85
C GLN A 4 24.05 49.07 -20.98
N TYR A 5 24.96 49.24 -20.02
CA TYR A 5 25.25 48.21 -19.02
C TYR A 5 24.15 48.12 -17.97
N ASP A 6 23.62 49.26 -17.53
CA ASP A 6 22.55 49.30 -16.53
C ASP A 6 21.27 48.65 -17.06
N GLU A 7 20.86 48.98 -18.29
CA GLU A 7 19.73 48.34 -18.98
C GLU A 7 19.92 46.82 -19.16
N GLN A 8 21.16 46.38 -19.46
CA GLN A 8 21.45 44.96 -19.65
C GLN A 8 21.41 44.18 -18.33
N ARG A 9 21.84 44.77 -17.22
CA ARG A 9 21.73 44.17 -15.88
C ARG A 9 20.28 44.04 -15.44
N GLU A 10 19.49 45.06 -15.69
CA GLU A 10 18.06 45.07 -15.38
C GLU A 10 17.32 43.97 -16.17
N GLN A 11 17.63 43.80 -17.46
CA GLN A 11 17.09 42.70 -18.26
C GLN A 11 17.52 41.31 -17.75
N LEU A 12 18.76 41.15 -17.32
CA LEU A 12 19.25 39.89 -16.76
C LEU A 12 18.57 39.53 -15.44
N GLU A 13 18.32 40.53 -14.59
CA GLU A 13 17.61 40.37 -13.32
C GLU A 13 16.14 39.99 -13.58
N LEU A 14 15.46 40.68 -14.51
CA LEU A 14 14.10 40.35 -14.92
C LEU A 14 14.01 38.93 -15.52
N GLN A 15 14.97 38.53 -16.35
CA GLN A 15 15.02 37.17 -16.90
C GLN A 15 15.31 36.11 -15.83
N ALA A 16 16.12 36.43 -14.82
CA ALA A 16 16.40 35.53 -13.70
C ALA A 16 15.17 35.38 -12.79
N GLU A 17 14.46 36.46 -12.54
CA GLU A 17 13.23 36.48 -11.75
C GLU A 17 12.09 35.73 -12.46
N GLN A 18 11.88 36.00 -13.75
CA GLN A 18 10.91 35.25 -14.56
C GLN A 18 11.20 33.75 -14.58
N ARG A 19 12.48 33.35 -14.71
CA ARG A 19 12.86 31.93 -14.63
C ARG A 19 12.61 31.33 -13.25
N ARG A 20 12.88 32.07 -12.16
CA ARG A 20 12.55 31.60 -10.81
C ARG A 20 11.05 31.40 -10.64
N LEU A 21 10.24 32.37 -11.06
CA LEU A 21 8.79 32.30 -10.98
C LEU A 21 8.24 31.12 -11.79
N GLN A 22 8.72 30.92 -13.02
CA GLN A 22 8.34 29.77 -13.85
C GLN A 22 8.74 28.43 -13.22
N LEU A 23 9.94 28.34 -12.61
CA LEU A 23 10.37 27.13 -11.91
C LEU A 23 9.52 26.87 -10.66
N GLU A 24 9.15 27.90 -9.91
CA GLU A 24 8.28 27.79 -8.75
C GLU A 24 6.87 27.37 -9.14
N GLU A 25 6.29 27.97 -10.19
CA GLU A 25 4.99 27.57 -10.75
C GLU A 25 5.00 26.12 -11.23
N GLN A 26 6.03 25.69 -11.96
CA GLN A 26 6.16 24.30 -12.42
C GLN A 26 6.31 23.32 -11.25
N ARG A 27 7.06 23.67 -10.20
CA ARG A 27 7.19 22.84 -8.99
C ARG A 27 5.86 22.70 -8.27
N ILE A 28 5.10 23.79 -8.17
CA ILE A 28 3.79 23.79 -7.52
C ILE A 28 2.77 22.99 -8.34
N ALA A 29 2.72 23.17 -9.66
CA ALA A 29 1.79 22.45 -10.55
C ALA A 29 2.08 20.94 -10.61
N ASN A 30 3.35 20.56 -10.73
CA ASN A 30 3.76 19.14 -10.77
C ASN A 30 3.66 18.46 -9.40
N ALA A 31 3.76 19.19 -8.29
CA ALA A 31 3.60 18.63 -6.95
C ALA A 31 2.15 18.23 -6.65
N GLN A 32 1.17 18.96 -7.19
CA GLN A 32 -0.25 18.73 -6.88
C GLN A 32 -0.78 17.41 -7.46
N TRP A 33 -0.50 17.13 -8.73
CA TRP A 33 -0.98 15.92 -9.40
C TRP A 33 -0.33 14.65 -8.85
N ASN A 34 0.98 14.69 -8.59
CA ASN A 34 1.71 13.57 -8.01
C ASN A 34 1.31 13.28 -6.55
N ALA A 35 0.85 14.30 -5.81
CA ALA A 35 0.48 14.15 -4.40
C ALA A 35 -0.85 13.40 -4.19
N SER A 36 -1.79 13.47 -5.12
CA SER A 36 -3.08 12.79 -4.96
C SER A 36 -2.97 11.29 -5.24
N LEU A 37 -2.17 10.89 -6.24
CA LEU A 37 -1.96 9.48 -6.58
C LEU A 37 -1.11 8.76 -5.56
N SER A 38 -0.04 9.42 -5.08
CA SER A 38 0.81 8.84 -4.05
C SER A 38 -0.01 8.53 -2.78
N ARG A 39 -0.98 9.37 -2.44
CA ARG A 39 -1.94 9.10 -1.36
C ARG A 39 -2.83 7.89 -1.64
N VAL A 40 -3.37 7.73 -2.85
CA VAL A 40 -4.21 6.57 -3.20
C VAL A 40 -3.41 5.27 -3.14
N VAL A 41 -2.23 5.24 -3.75
CA VAL A 41 -1.35 4.07 -3.73
C VAL A 41 -0.91 3.75 -2.30
N ALA A 42 -0.54 4.76 -1.51
CA ALA A 42 -0.22 4.58 -0.10
C ALA A 42 -1.40 3.99 0.70
N ALA A 43 -2.62 4.49 0.48
CA ALA A 43 -3.80 3.96 1.14
C ALA A 43 -4.06 2.49 0.78
N ILE A 44 -3.88 2.09 -0.48
CA ILE A 44 -4.01 0.69 -0.91
C ILE A 44 -2.98 -0.18 -0.21
N TYR A 45 -1.71 0.23 -0.18
CA TYR A 45 -0.67 -0.50 0.55
C TYR A 45 -0.96 -0.59 2.05
N SER A 46 -1.48 0.47 2.68
CA SER A 46 -1.87 0.44 4.09
C SER A 46 -3.02 -0.52 4.35
N LEU A 47 -4.04 -0.55 3.49
CA LEU A 47 -5.19 -1.46 3.63
C LEU A 47 -4.79 -2.92 3.41
N VAL A 48 -4.04 -3.21 2.34
CA VAL A 48 -3.53 -4.55 2.05
C VAL A 48 -2.58 -5.00 3.16
N GLY A 49 -1.66 -4.14 3.60
CA GLY A 49 -0.75 -4.45 4.70
C GLY A 49 -1.47 -4.72 6.02
N ALA A 50 -2.51 -3.95 6.36
CA ALA A 50 -3.33 -4.21 7.54
C ALA A 50 -4.07 -5.56 7.45
N LEU A 51 -4.61 -5.88 6.27
CA LEU A 51 -5.25 -7.18 6.01
C LEU A 51 -4.25 -8.34 6.14
N GLU A 52 -3.07 -8.22 5.54
CA GLU A 52 -2.00 -9.23 5.63
C GLU A 52 -1.57 -9.46 7.09
N ILE A 53 -1.40 -8.39 7.87
CA ILE A 53 -1.07 -8.50 9.30
C ILE A 53 -2.18 -9.23 10.05
N LEU A 54 -3.45 -8.90 9.80
CA LEU A 54 -4.60 -9.57 10.40
C LEU A 54 -4.61 -11.09 10.08
N LEU A 55 -4.39 -11.45 8.82
CA LEU A 55 -4.35 -12.85 8.38
C LEU A 55 -3.12 -13.58 8.93
N ALA A 56 -1.96 -12.91 9.00
CA ALA A 56 -0.75 -13.47 9.61
C ALA A 56 -0.95 -13.75 11.10
N PHE A 57 -1.62 -12.85 11.83
CA PHE A 57 -2.00 -13.11 13.23
C PHE A 57 -2.91 -14.33 13.33
N ARG A 58 -3.96 -14.42 12.51
CA ARG A 58 -4.85 -15.59 12.48
C ARG A 58 -4.05 -16.86 12.21
N PHE A 59 -3.14 -16.83 11.23
CA PHE A 59 -2.32 -17.97 10.85
C PHE A 59 -1.41 -18.41 11.99
N GLY A 60 -0.70 -17.47 12.63
CA GLY A 60 0.13 -17.77 13.79
C GLY A 60 -0.68 -18.36 14.95
N LEU A 61 -1.85 -17.79 15.26
CA LEU A 61 -2.73 -18.32 16.30
C LEU A 61 -3.16 -19.76 16.02
N ARG A 62 -3.52 -20.11 14.78
CA ARG A 62 -3.88 -21.49 14.41
C ARG A 62 -2.66 -22.43 14.38
N LEU A 63 -1.52 -21.93 13.92
CA LEU A 63 -0.29 -22.71 13.78
C LEU A 63 0.27 -23.13 15.15
N PHE A 64 0.23 -22.22 16.13
CA PHE A 64 0.72 -22.47 17.49
C PHE A 64 -0.35 -23.02 18.45
N GLY A 65 -1.54 -23.36 17.93
CA GLY A 65 -2.61 -23.95 18.74
C GLY A 65 -3.12 -23.03 19.85
N ALA A 66 -3.30 -21.74 19.54
CA ALA A 66 -3.80 -20.76 20.47
C ALA A 66 -5.18 -21.18 21.04
N ASN A 67 -5.37 -20.93 22.33
CA ASN A 67 -6.63 -21.23 23.02
C ASN A 67 -7.82 -20.50 22.36
N THR A 68 -8.79 -21.26 21.86
CA THR A 68 -9.99 -20.74 21.18
C THR A 68 -10.93 -19.98 22.11
N GLU A 69 -10.82 -20.17 23.43
CA GLU A 69 -11.59 -19.42 24.43
C GLU A 69 -10.99 -18.05 24.75
N ASN A 70 -9.78 -17.78 24.27
CA ASN A 70 -9.14 -16.48 24.47
C ASN A 70 -9.85 -15.38 23.67
N GLN A 71 -10.15 -14.27 24.35
CA GLN A 71 -10.90 -13.14 23.75
C GLN A 71 -10.17 -12.51 22.55
N PHE A 72 -8.85 -12.36 22.62
CA PHE A 72 -8.06 -11.81 21.51
C PHE A 72 -8.04 -12.78 20.33
N ALA A 73 -7.87 -14.08 20.57
CA ALA A 73 -7.91 -15.08 19.51
C ALA A 73 -9.28 -15.11 18.81
N ARG A 74 -10.38 -15.06 19.57
CA ARG A 74 -11.74 -14.95 19.01
C ARG A 74 -11.92 -13.69 18.19
N PHE A 75 -11.48 -12.54 18.69
CA PHE A 75 -11.56 -11.27 17.97
C PHE A 75 -10.86 -11.35 16.60
N ILE A 76 -9.61 -11.83 16.56
CA ILE A 76 -8.86 -11.99 15.32
C ILE A 76 -9.56 -12.97 14.38
N ASN A 77 -10.04 -14.11 14.89
CA ASN A 77 -10.74 -15.12 14.08
C ASN A 77 -12.04 -14.58 13.48
N THR A 78 -12.87 -13.85 14.24
CA THR A 78 -14.11 -13.25 13.73
C THR A 78 -13.82 -12.13 12.74
N LEU A 79 -12.88 -11.24 13.05
CA LEU A 79 -12.57 -10.11 12.16
C LEU A 79 -11.99 -10.57 10.82
N SER A 80 -11.20 -11.65 10.82
CA SER A 80 -10.57 -12.18 9.61
C SER A 80 -11.48 -13.13 8.80
N GLU A 81 -12.57 -13.62 9.38
CA GLU A 81 -13.45 -14.62 8.77
C GLU A 81 -13.95 -14.27 7.35
N PRO A 82 -14.50 -13.07 7.06
CA PRO A 82 -15.00 -12.75 5.73
C PRO A 82 -13.92 -12.76 4.65
N PHE A 83 -12.66 -12.53 5.02
CA PHE A 83 -11.53 -12.53 4.08
C PHE A 83 -11.01 -13.94 3.80
N VAL A 84 -11.19 -14.86 4.75
CA VAL A 84 -10.77 -16.26 4.59
C VAL A 84 -11.87 -17.11 3.95
N ALA A 85 -13.14 -16.73 4.13
CA ALA A 85 -14.30 -17.49 3.66
C ALA A 85 -14.20 -17.94 2.18
N PRO A 86 -13.78 -17.11 1.21
CA PRO A 86 -13.67 -17.52 -0.19
C PRO A 86 -12.64 -18.63 -0.45
N PHE A 87 -11.64 -18.76 0.43
CA PHE A 87 -10.52 -19.69 0.29
C PHE A 87 -10.68 -20.95 1.15
N SER A 88 -11.67 -20.97 2.04
CA SER A 88 -11.85 -21.99 3.10
C SER A 88 -12.01 -23.44 2.59
N THR A 89 -12.36 -23.62 1.32
CA THR A 89 -12.64 -24.94 0.70
C THR A 89 -11.60 -25.36 -0.33
N LEU A 90 -10.49 -24.63 -0.48
CA LEU A 90 -9.50 -24.89 -1.53
C LEU A 90 -8.72 -26.19 -1.30
N PHE A 91 -8.25 -26.41 -0.08
CA PHE A 91 -7.43 -27.57 0.29
C PHE A 91 -7.87 -28.13 1.64
N ILE A 92 -7.53 -29.41 1.85
CA ILE A 92 -7.59 -30.05 3.17
C ILE A 92 -6.31 -29.64 3.91
N SER A 93 -6.46 -28.81 4.94
CA SER A 93 -5.32 -28.31 5.72
C SER A 93 -4.77 -29.41 6.65
N PRO A 94 -3.45 -29.67 6.66
CA PRO A 94 -2.83 -30.65 7.55
C PRO A 94 -2.93 -30.20 9.02
N THR A 95 -3.32 -31.14 9.88
CA THR A 95 -3.46 -30.96 11.33
C THR A 95 -2.48 -31.84 12.09
N SER A 96 -2.02 -31.40 13.27
CA SER A 96 -1.27 -32.27 14.19
C SER A 96 -2.12 -33.47 14.64
N ALA A 97 -1.48 -34.53 15.17
CA ALA A 97 -2.17 -35.74 15.64
C ALA A 97 -3.29 -35.45 16.65
N ASP A 98 -3.09 -34.45 17.52
CA ASP A 98 -4.08 -34.01 18.51
C ASP A 98 -4.94 -32.82 18.05
N ALA A 99 -4.86 -32.47 16.75
CA ALA A 99 -5.54 -31.32 16.10
C ALA A 99 -5.33 -29.94 16.76
N THR A 100 -4.40 -29.82 17.70
CA THR A 100 -4.11 -28.55 18.40
C THR A 100 -3.42 -27.54 17.49
N ASN A 101 -2.45 -27.99 16.69
CA ASN A 101 -1.71 -27.13 15.76
C ASN A 101 -2.22 -27.37 14.34
N ILE A 102 -2.67 -26.29 13.69
CA ILE A 102 -3.25 -26.36 12.35
C ILE A 102 -2.41 -25.51 11.41
N PHE A 103 -1.69 -26.17 10.50
CA PHE A 103 -1.02 -25.48 9.41
C PHE A 103 -2.03 -25.25 8.28
N ASP A 104 -2.70 -24.09 8.34
CA ASP A 104 -3.81 -23.79 7.44
C ASP A 104 -3.34 -23.28 6.07
N VAL A 105 -3.24 -24.20 5.09
CA VAL A 105 -2.80 -23.89 3.73
C VAL A 105 -3.75 -22.90 3.04
N ASN A 106 -5.05 -23.00 3.30
CA ASN A 106 -6.05 -22.09 2.72
C ASN A 106 -5.81 -20.64 3.15
N LEU A 107 -5.34 -20.45 4.38
CA LEU A 107 -5.03 -19.13 4.92
C LEU A 107 -3.75 -18.54 4.30
N LEU A 108 -2.73 -19.37 4.05
CA LEU A 108 -1.54 -18.94 3.30
C LEU A 108 -1.90 -18.55 1.86
N VAL A 109 -2.80 -19.29 1.23
CA VAL A 109 -3.29 -18.95 -0.11
C VAL A 109 -4.05 -17.63 -0.10
N ALA A 110 -4.87 -17.37 0.93
CA ALA A 110 -5.55 -16.08 1.08
C ALA A 110 -4.56 -14.90 1.17
N MET A 111 -3.52 -15.02 2.01
CA MET A 111 -2.45 -14.01 2.12
C MET A 111 -1.74 -13.76 0.77
N ILE A 112 -1.36 -14.82 0.07
CA ILE A 112 -0.72 -14.67 -1.25
C ILE A 112 -1.67 -14.00 -2.24
N ALA A 113 -2.94 -14.41 -2.27
CA ALA A 113 -3.94 -13.86 -3.18
C ALA A 113 -4.16 -12.36 -2.94
N TYR A 114 -4.36 -11.94 -1.69
CA TYR A 114 -4.56 -10.52 -1.36
C TYR A 114 -3.31 -9.68 -1.62
N GLY A 115 -2.12 -10.18 -1.29
CA GLY A 115 -0.86 -9.54 -1.65
C GLY A 115 -0.71 -9.34 -3.16
N VAL A 116 -0.99 -10.37 -3.97
CA VAL A 116 -0.93 -10.29 -5.43
C VAL A 116 -1.96 -9.30 -5.99
N VAL A 117 -3.21 -9.33 -5.49
CA VAL A 117 -4.24 -8.37 -5.90
C VAL A 117 -3.80 -6.94 -5.60
N GLY A 118 -3.25 -6.68 -4.41
CA GLY A 118 -2.72 -5.37 -4.05
C GLY A 118 -1.62 -4.89 -5.00
N LEU A 119 -0.67 -5.77 -5.33
CA LEU A 119 0.40 -5.47 -6.29
C LEU A 119 -0.13 -5.16 -7.70
N ILE A 120 -1.09 -5.95 -8.19
CA ILE A 120 -1.71 -5.75 -9.50
C ILE A 120 -2.43 -4.40 -9.55
N VAL A 121 -3.24 -4.09 -8.54
CA VAL A 121 -3.99 -2.81 -8.49
C VAL A 121 -3.01 -1.63 -8.49
N CYS A 122 -1.98 -1.64 -7.65
CA CYS A 122 -0.97 -0.58 -7.62
C CYS A 122 -0.22 -0.46 -8.96
N SER A 123 0.12 -1.59 -9.59
CA SER A 123 0.80 -1.63 -10.89
C SER A 123 -0.08 -1.05 -12.01
N LEU A 124 -1.38 -1.34 -12.01
CA LEU A 124 -2.34 -0.79 -12.97
C LEU A 124 -2.47 0.73 -12.82
N ILE A 125 -2.58 1.23 -11.59
CA ILE A 125 -2.64 2.68 -11.31
C ILE A 125 -1.41 3.38 -11.87
N TRP A 126 -0.22 2.83 -11.59
CA TRP A 126 1.04 3.35 -12.11
C TRP A 126 1.06 3.39 -13.64
N ARG A 127 0.66 2.29 -14.29
CA ARG A 127 0.72 2.16 -15.76
C ARG A 127 -0.26 3.07 -16.50
N ILE A 128 -1.43 3.33 -15.94
CA ILE A 128 -2.43 4.24 -16.51
C ILE A 128 -1.92 5.67 -16.48
N TRP A 129 -1.19 6.05 -15.43
CA TRP A 129 -0.65 7.39 -15.25
C TRP A 129 0.70 7.63 -15.93
N SER A 130 1.45 6.57 -16.24
CA SER A 130 2.70 6.66 -16.99
C SER A 130 2.50 6.81 -18.51
N ARG A 131 1.29 7.14 -18.98
CA ARG A 131 0.91 7.35 -20.38
C ARG A 131 0.47 8.79 -20.58
#